data_AF-A0A7C2IGV5-F1
#
_entry.id   AF-A0A7C2IGV5-F1
#
_cell.length_a   1.000
_cell.length_b   1.000
_cell.length_c   1.000
_cell.angle_alpha   90.00
_cell.angle_beta   90.00
_cell.angle_gamma   90.00
#
_symmetry.space_group_name_H-M   'P 1'
#
loop_
_entity.id
_entity.type
_entity.pdbx_description
1 polymer ?
#
loop_
_entity_poly.entity_id
_entity_poly.type
_entity_poly.pdbx_seq_one_letter_code
_entity_poly.pdbx_strand_id
1 'polypeptide(L)'
;VGTSREVCIERKDGSKVWGSLSLSRVRCGDRISYTAFVKDVTREREAREMMNQTLEQALDAVVCIDEHNLITFFNAAAERLWGYERREVLGHNVKMLVPQAIQSNHDHLVNANRSSGQDKIVGTSREVSIERKDGSKVWGMLSLSKIRLEGRIAYTAFVKNVQGEHESRDTTDGAMNAVLASSNQIGQIVSVIDEIAAQTNLLSLNAAIEAARAGEAGRGFAVVADEVRKLASRSSSSAKEINGLVDETKQRISELANSLQRLSG
;
A
#
# COMPACT_ATOMS: atom_id res chain seq x y z
N VAL A 1 -24.15 -16.27 43.00
CA VAL A 1 -23.91 -15.35 44.14
C VAL A 1 -22.43 -15.01 44.08
N GLY A 2 -22.09 -13.72 43.93
CA GLY A 2 -20.70 -13.28 43.74
C GLY A 2 -20.28 -12.87 42.31
N THR A 3 -21.16 -12.97 41.32
CA THR A 3 -20.92 -12.46 39.95
C THR A 3 -21.92 -11.35 39.65
N SER A 4 -21.46 -10.24 39.07
CA SER A 4 -22.34 -9.18 38.57
C SER A 4 -22.92 -9.53 37.20
N ARG A 5 -24.11 -9.04 36.88
CA ARG A 5 -24.71 -9.10 35.54
C ARG A 5 -25.29 -7.74 35.18
N GLU A 6 -25.08 -7.30 33.95
CA GLU A 6 -25.76 -6.13 33.43
C GLU A 6 -27.22 -6.47 33.11
N VAL A 7 -28.15 -5.69 33.66
CA VAL A 7 -29.60 -5.84 33.46
C VAL A 7 -30.23 -4.49 33.13
N CYS A 8 -31.23 -4.49 32.26
CA CYS A 8 -32.01 -3.29 31.98
C CYS A 8 -33.04 -3.10 33.11
N ILE A 9 -33.02 -1.93 33.73
CA ILE A 9 -33.85 -1.56 34.89
C ILE A 9 -34.73 -0.38 34.48
N GLU A 10 -36.02 -0.53 34.73
CA GLU A 10 -36.98 0.56 34.55
C GLU A 10 -37.12 1.35 35.86
N ARG A 11 -36.90 2.66 35.79
CA ARG A 11 -37.10 3.59 36.89
C ARG A 11 -38.58 3.92 37.03
N LYS A 12 -38.98 4.47 38.19
CA LYS A 12 -40.38 4.84 38.49
C LYS A 12 -40.98 5.83 37.48
N ASP A 13 -40.14 6.65 36.84
CA ASP A 13 -40.53 7.61 35.81
C ASP A 13 -40.67 7.00 34.40
N GLY A 14 -40.48 5.67 34.25
CA GLY A 14 -40.52 4.94 32.98
C GLY A 14 -39.21 4.97 32.20
N SER A 15 -38.18 5.69 32.66
CA SER A 15 -36.86 5.68 32.00
C SER A 15 -36.14 4.35 32.22
N LYS A 16 -35.37 3.91 31.22
CA LYS A 16 -34.61 2.66 31.28
C LYS A 16 -33.13 2.96 31.45
N VAL A 17 -32.50 2.25 32.38
CA VAL A 17 -31.05 2.33 32.64
C VAL A 17 -30.44 0.94 32.72
N TRP A 18 -29.17 0.83 32.35
CA TRP A 18 -28.43 -0.40 32.53
C TRP A 18 -27.79 -0.40 33.91
N GLY A 19 -28.15 -1.41 34.72
CA GLY A 19 -27.58 -1.63 36.03
C GLY A 19 -26.71 -2.87 36.06
N SER A 20 -25.49 -2.76 36.59
CA SER A 20 -24.68 -3.91 36.99
C SER A 20 -25.19 -4.41 38.34
N LEU A 21 -25.98 -5.49 38.30
CA LEU A 21 -26.59 -6.12 39.46
C LEU A 21 -25.67 -7.21 40.01
N SER A 22 -25.31 -7.10 41.30
CA SER A 22 -24.62 -8.16 42.04
C SER A 22 -25.44 -8.58 43.26
N LEU A 23 -25.49 -9.88 43.52
CA LEU A 23 -26.21 -10.47 44.65
C LEU A 23 -25.22 -11.09 45.62
N SER A 24 -25.28 -10.64 46.88
CA SER A 24 -24.53 -11.20 48.00
C SER A 24 -25.47 -11.91 48.97
N ARG A 25 -25.09 -13.12 49.40
CA ARG A 25 -25.82 -13.90 50.38
C ARG A 25 -25.26 -13.60 51.77
N VAL A 26 -26.12 -13.18 52.69
CA VAL A 26 -25.77 -12.90 54.09
C VAL A 26 -26.56 -13.84 54.98
N ARG A 27 -25.88 -14.50 55.93
CA ARG A 27 -26.52 -15.36 56.93
C ARG A 27 -26.64 -14.59 58.25
N CYS A 28 -27.86 -14.43 58.74
CA CYS A 28 -28.16 -13.81 60.04
C CYS A 28 -28.88 -14.84 60.91
N GLY A 29 -28.15 -15.48 61.82
CA GLY A 29 -28.65 -16.64 62.58
C GLY A 29 -29.10 -17.77 61.63
N ASP A 30 -30.33 -18.26 61.82
CA ASP A 30 -30.94 -19.32 60.99
C ASP A 30 -31.57 -18.80 59.68
N ARG A 31 -31.55 -17.49 59.42
CA ARG A 31 -32.13 -16.89 58.21
C ARG A 31 -31.07 -16.57 57.16
N ILE A 32 -31.41 -16.86 55.91
CA ILE A 32 -30.62 -16.46 54.73
C ILE A 32 -31.28 -15.21 54.14
N SER A 33 -30.53 -14.12 54.08
CA SER A 33 -30.92 -12.89 53.40
C SER A 33 -30.05 -12.68 52.16
N TYR A 34 -30.61 -12.00 51.16
CA TYR A 34 -29.88 -11.59 49.96
C TYR A 34 -29.85 -10.07 49.89
N THR A 35 -28.67 -9.51 49.71
CA THR A 35 -28.47 -8.08 49.44
C THR A 35 -28.11 -7.92 47.97
N ALA A 36 -28.89 -7.12 47.25
CA ALA A 36 -28.62 -6.74 45.87
C ALA A 36 -27.93 -5.38 45.84
N PHE A 37 -26.84 -5.26 45.08
CA PHE A 37 -26.20 -3.99 44.75
C PHE A 37 -26.37 -3.74 43.25
N VAL A 38 -26.83 -2.55 42.89
CA VAL A 38 -26.98 -2.11 41.51
C VAL A 38 -26.13 -0.88 41.30
N LYS A 39 -25.16 -0.96 40.37
CA LYS A 39 -24.43 0.21 39.89
C LYS A 39 -25.00 0.62 38.53
N ASP A 40 -25.42 1.86 38.37
CA ASP A 40 -25.77 2.41 37.05
C ASP A 40 -24.50 2.40 36.17
N VAL A 41 -24.58 1.73 35.02
CA VAL A 41 -23.50 1.59 34.04
C VAL A 41 -23.96 2.05 32.65
N THR A 42 -25.05 2.81 32.58
CA THR A 42 -25.66 3.24 31.32
C THR A 42 -24.67 4.01 30.46
N ARG A 43 -23.98 5.00 31.04
CA ARG A 43 -23.00 5.83 30.33
C ARG A 43 -21.80 5.05 29.83
N GLU A 44 -21.22 4.18 30.66
CA GLU A 44 -20.08 3.35 30.29
C GLU A 44 -20.45 2.36 29.19
N ARG A 45 -21.66 1.80 29.27
CA ARG A 45 -22.17 0.88 28.25
C ARG A 45 -22.45 1.60 26.93
N GLU A 46 -23.13 2.74 26.96
CA GLU A 46 -23.40 3.57 25.77
C GLU A 46 -22.09 3.99 25.09
N ALA A 47 -21.10 4.44 25.87
CA ALA A 47 -19.78 4.81 25.34
C ALA A 47 -19.06 3.61 24.70
N ARG A 48 -19.14 2.42 25.32
CA ARG A 48 -18.56 1.17 24.78
C ARG A 48 -19.28 0.72 23.50
N GLU A 49 -20.60 0.75 23.47
CA GLU A 49 -21.40 0.40 22.30
C GLU A 49 -21.14 1.37 21.13
N MET A 50 -21.07 2.68 21.41
CA MET A 50 -20.73 3.70 20.42
C MET A 50 -19.33 3.48 19.81
N MET A 51 -18.34 3.21 20.66
CA MET A 51 -16.98 2.89 20.19
C MET A 51 -16.97 1.65 19.30
N ASN A 52 -17.61 0.57 19.74
CA ASN A 52 -17.69 -0.66 18.96
C ASN A 52 -18.41 -0.46 17.61
N GLN A 53 -19.49 0.31 17.58
CA GLN A 53 -20.18 0.64 16.33
C GLN A 53 -19.31 1.48 15.39
N THR A 54 -18.50 2.39 15.92
CA THR A 54 -17.58 3.20 15.12
C THR A 54 -16.52 2.32 14.45
N LEU A 55 -15.92 1.38 15.20
CA LEU A 55 -14.97 0.42 14.65
C LEU A 55 -15.63 -0.55 13.66
N GLU A 56 -16.88 -0.93 13.90
CA GLU A 56 -17.65 -1.81 13.01
C GLU A 56 -17.93 -1.15 11.66
N GLN A 57 -18.22 0.15 11.66
CA GLN A 57 -18.50 0.95 10.46
C GLN A 57 -17.24 1.45 9.74
N ALA A 58 -16.06 1.26 10.32
CA ALA A 58 -14.81 1.65 9.69
C ALA A 58 -14.66 1.00 8.30
N LEU A 59 -14.19 1.78 7.33
CA LEU A 59 -13.95 1.31 5.96
C LEU A 59 -12.80 0.30 5.93
N ASP A 60 -11.78 0.54 6.75
CA ASP A 60 -10.63 -0.33 6.88
C ASP A 60 -10.94 -1.53 7.76
N ALA A 61 -10.25 -2.64 7.49
CA ALA A 61 -10.34 -3.83 8.31
C ALA A 61 -9.76 -3.55 9.70
N VAL A 62 -10.54 -3.84 10.74
CA VAL A 62 -10.12 -3.66 12.13
C VAL A 62 -10.11 -5.00 12.84
N VAL A 63 -8.96 -5.34 13.43
CA VAL A 63 -8.77 -6.55 14.24
C VAL A 63 -8.19 -6.17 15.59
N CYS A 64 -8.81 -6.59 16.69
CA CYS A 64 -8.25 -6.42 18.03
C CYS A 64 -7.83 -7.77 18.61
N ILE A 65 -6.73 -7.78 19.35
CA ILE A 65 -6.26 -8.94 20.10
C ILE A 65 -6.01 -8.60 21.56
N ASP A 66 -6.21 -9.58 22.43
CA ASP A 66 -5.95 -9.48 23.87
C ASP A 66 -4.49 -9.79 24.24
N GLU A 67 -4.24 -9.99 25.54
CA GLU A 67 -2.94 -10.38 26.09
C GLU A 67 -2.43 -11.78 25.74
N HIS A 68 -3.30 -12.62 25.19
CA HIS A 68 -3.02 -13.99 24.82
C HIS A 68 -2.99 -14.19 23.29
N ASN A 69 -2.93 -13.08 22.53
CA ASN A 69 -2.97 -13.04 21.08
C ASN A 69 -4.29 -13.56 20.49
N LEU A 70 -5.35 -13.61 21.29
CA LEU A 70 -6.67 -14.06 20.84
C LEU A 70 -7.45 -12.88 20.27
N ILE A 71 -8.15 -13.11 19.16
CA ILE A 71 -8.92 -12.08 18.48
C ILE A 71 -10.19 -11.78 19.27
N THR A 72 -10.35 -10.52 19.68
CA THR A 72 -11.48 -10.02 20.46
C THR A 72 -12.43 -9.14 19.66
N PHE A 73 -11.99 -8.64 18.50
CA PHE A 73 -12.81 -7.83 17.59
C PHE A 73 -12.41 -8.07 16.14
N PHE A 74 -13.39 -8.12 15.25
CA PHE A 74 -13.22 -8.36 13.82
C PHE A 74 -14.39 -7.75 13.04
N ASN A 75 -14.19 -6.57 12.43
CA ASN A 75 -15.30 -5.86 11.77
C ASN A 75 -15.67 -6.45 10.40
N ALA A 76 -16.78 -5.99 9.82
CA ALA A 76 -17.24 -6.43 8.51
C ALA A 76 -16.21 -6.17 7.38
N ALA A 77 -15.37 -5.13 7.50
CA ALA A 77 -14.29 -4.88 6.55
C ALA A 77 -13.19 -5.94 6.62
N ALA A 78 -12.87 -6.44 7.82
CA ALA A 78 -11.93 -7.53 8.01
C ALA A 78 -12.47 -8.86 7.47
N GLU A 79 -13.76 -9.14 7.62
CA GLU A 79 -14.41 -10.31 6.98
C GLU A 79 -14.24 -10.27 5.46
N ARG A 80 -14.48 -9.11 4.84
CA ARG A 80 -14.29 -8.93 3.39
C ARG A 80 -12.82 -9.04 2.97
N LEU A 81 -11.90 -8.51 3.77
CA LEU A 81 -10.48 -8.51 3.42
C LEU A 81 -9.88 -9.93 3.44
N TRP A 82 -10.10 -10.67 4.53
CA TRP A 82 -9.52 -12.01 4.72
C TRP A 82 -10.41 -13.15 4.22
N GLY A 83 -11.72 -12.96 4.06
CA GLY A 83 -12.66 -14.01 3.65
C GLY A 83 -13.06 -14.98 4.77
N TYR A 84 -12.70 -14.68 6.02
CA TYR A 84 -13.23 -15.39 7.19
C TYR A 84 -14.49 -14.72 7.71
N GLU A 85 -15.43 -15.51 8.23
CA GLU A 85 -16.52 -14.96 9.02
C GLU A 85 -16.05 -14.72 10.46
N ARG A 86 -16.57 -13.68 11.10
CA ARG A 86 -16.27 -13.30 12.48
C ARG A 86 -16.37 -14.47 13.45
N ARG A 87 -17.39 -15.33 13.30
CA ARG A 87 -17.61 -16.50 14.17
C ARG A 87 -16.50 -17.54 14.10
N GLU A 88 -15.75 -17.58 13.00
CA GLU A 88 -14.63 -18.50 12.80
C GLU A 88 -13.34 -17.99 13.43
N VAL A 89 -13.29 -16.69 13.73
CA VAL A 89 -12.05 -15.97 14.05
C VAL A 89 -12.02 -15.51 15.50
N LEU A 90 -13.17 -15.07 16.04
CA LEU A 90 -13.25 -14.62 17.43
C LEU A 90 -12.79 -15.72 18.40
N GLY A 91 -11.97 -15.35 19.38
CA GLY A 91 -11.39 -16.26 20.37
C GLY A 91 -10.25 -17.14 19.85
N HIS A 92 -9.93 -17.08 18.55
CA HIS A 92 -8.79 -17.79 17.98
C HIS A 92 -7.53 -16.93 17.98
N ASN A 93 -6.37 -17.58 17.93
CA ASN A 93 -5.08 -16.89 17.89
C ASN A 93 -4.88 -16.18 16.54
N VAL A 94 -4.42 -14.93 16.60
CA VAL A 94 -4.26 -14.03 15.45
C VAL A 94 -3.31 -14.53 14.37
N LYS A 95 -2.42 -15.47 14.66
CA LYS A 95 -1.51 -16.03 13.64
C LYS A 95 -2.24 -16.67 12.46
N MET A 96 -3.52 -17.04 12.59
CA MET A 96 -4.32 -17.52 11.46
C MET A 96 -4.52 -16.47 10.36
N LEU A 97 -4.35 -15.17 10.68
CA LEU A 97 -4.55 -14.06 9.74
C LEU A 97 -3.25 -13.61 9.05
N VAL A 98 -2.11 -14.24 9.37
CA VAL A 98 -0.82 -13.92 8.74
C VAL A 98 -0.37 -15.03 7.79
N PRO A 99 0.52 -14.74 6.81
CA PRO A 99 0.96 -15.73 5.84
C PRO A 99 1.51 -17.01 6.50
N GLN A 100 1.24 -18.16 5.88
CA GLN A 100 1.56 -19.48 6.46
C GLN A 100 3.03 -19.60 6.89
N ALA A 101 3.94 -19.00 6.11
CA ALA A 101 5.38 -19.01 6.33
C ALA A 101 5.83 -18.40 7.67
N ILE A 102 5.06 -17.49 8.26
CA ILE A 102 5.42 -16.80 9.51
C ILE A 102 4.55 -17.19 10.70
N GLN A 103 3.51 -18.00 10.51
CA GLN A 103 2.57 -18.35 11.59
C GLN A 103 3.24 -19.03 12.79
N SER A 104 4.20 -19.92 12.53
CA SER A 104 4.90 -20.69 13.58
C SER A 104 5.68 -19.79 14.54
N ASN A 105 6.24 -18.69 14.03
CA ASN A 105 7.04 -17.73 14.81
C ASN A 105 6.26 -16.47 15.21
N HIS A 106 5.02 -16.31 14.75
CA HIS A 106 4.27 -15.06 14.92
C HIS A 106 4.02 -14.71 16.39
N ASP A 107 3.66 -15.70 17.21
CA ASP A 107 3.45 -15.51 18.65
C ASP A 107 4.69 -14.94 19.34
N HIS A 108 5.89 -15.40 18.96
CA HIS A 108 7.14 -14.89 19.49
C HIS A 108 7.35 -13.41 19.10
N LEU A 109 7.04 -13.01 17.87
CA LEU A 109 7.18 -11.62 17.42
C LEU A 109 6.27 -10.66 18.20
N VAL A 110 5.01 -11.04 18.40
CA VAL A 110 4.04 -10.24 19.18
C VAL A 110 4.49 -10.13 20.64
N ASN A 111 4.87 -11.26 21.25
CA ASN A 111 5.29 -11.31 22.65
C ASN A 111 6.62 -10.57 22.90
N ALA A 112 7.56 -10.62 21.95
CA ALA A 112 8.79 -9.85 22.02
C ALA A 112 8.53 -8.34 21.99
N ASN A 113 7.60 -7.85 21.17
CA ASN A 113 7.20 -6.44 21.20
C ASN A 113 6.52 -6.05 22.53
N ARG A 114 5.74 -6.97 23.09
CA ARG A 114 5.03 -6.80 24.36
C ARG A 114 5.99 -6.65 25.56
N SER A 115 7.08 -7.41 25.58
CA SER A 115 8.07 -7.42 26.66
C SER A 115 9.18 -6.37 26.50
N SER A 116 9.68 -6.15 25.29
CA SER A 116 10.82 -5.25 25.04
C SER A 116 10.44 -3.78 24.92
N GLY A 117 9.18 -3.47 24.58
CA GLY A 117 8.74 -2.11 24.28
C GLY A 117 9.35 -1.52 22.99
N GLN A 118 10.16 -2.27 22.23
CA GLN A 118 10.68 -1.82 20.94
C GLN A 118 9.60 -1.97 19.86
N ASP A 119 9.06 -0.82 19.47
CA ASP A 119 8.03 -0.70 18.44
C ASP A 119 8.66 -0.68 17.04
N LYS A 120 8.82 -1.87 16.44
CA LYS A 120 9.34 -2.02 15.07
C LYS A 120 8.30 -1.75 13.98
N ILE A 121 7.01 -1.94 14.29
CA ILE A 121 5.87 -1.77 13.37
C ILE A 121 4.74 -0.98 14.05
N VAL A 122 4.66 -1.04 15.38
CA VAL A 122 3.65 -0.30 16.14
C VAL A 122 3.90 1.20 15.97
N GLY A 123 2.87 1.94 15.53
CA GLY A 123 2.99 3.36 15.22
C GLY A 123 3.55 3.70 13.83
N THR A 124 3.86 2.70 13.01
CA THR A 124 4.18 2.89 11.58
C THR A 124 3.14 2.20 10.70
N SER A 125 3.04 2.64 9.45
CA SER A 125 2.20 2.02 8.43
C SER A 125 3.11 1.31 7.42
N ARG A 126 2.75 0.10 7.01
CA ARG A 126 3.54 -0.70 6.05
C ARG A 126 2.65 -1.49 5.11
N GLU A 127 3.00 -1.52 3.84
CA GLU A 127 2.38 -2.44 2.88
C GLU A 127 2.84 -3.87 3.16
N VAL A 128 1.87 -4.78 3.22
CA VAL A 128 2.08 -6.20 3.49
C VAL A 128 1.19 -7.03 2.57
N SER A 129 1.69 -8.21 2.20
CA SER A 129 0.89 -9.21 1.51
C SER A 129 0.00 -9.92 2.53
N ILE A 130 -1.31 -9.79 2.35
CA ILE A 130 -2.34 -10.46 3.12
C ILE A 130 -2.74 -11.75 2.39
N GLU A 131 -2.68 -12.88 3.09
CA GLU A 131 -3.14 -14.17 2.61
C GLU A 131 -4.57 -14.40 3.11
N ARG A 132 -5.51 -14.58 2.17
CA ARG A 132 -6.92 -14.83 2.46
C ARG A 132 -7.18 -16.29 2.82
N LYS A 133 -8.37 -16.56 3.35
CA LYS A 133 -8.86 -17.92 3.68
C LYS A 133 -8.78 -18.90 2.50
N ASP A 134 -9.00 -18.41 1.28
CA ASP A 134 -8.94 -19.22 0.05
C ASP A 134 -7.51 -19.39 -0.51
N GLY A 135 -6.50 -18.82 0.16
CA GLY A 135 -5.10 -18.81 -0.26
C GLY A 135 -4.74 -17.71 -1.25
N SER A 136 -5.71 -16.92 -1.73
CA SER A 136 -5.42 -15.75 -2.57
C SER A 136 -4.69 -14.67 -1.78
N LYS A 137 -3.92 -13.83 -2.48
CA LYS A 137 -3.13 -12.76 -1.86
C LYS A 137 -3.61 -11.39 -2.32
N VAL A 138 -3.60 -10.44 -1.41
CA VAL A 138 -3.80 -9.01 -1.71
C VAL A 138 -2.88 -8.12 -0.92
N TRP A 139 -2.70 -6.91 -1.41
CA TRP A 139 -1.94 -5.88 -0.73
C TRP A 139 -2.79 -5.14 0.29
N GLY A 140 -2.29 -5.10 1.53
CA GLY A 140 -2.88 -4.37 2.63
C GLY A 140 -1.88 -3.38 3.22
N MET A 141 -2.32 -2.15 3.47
CA MET A 141 -1.56 -1.19 4.26
C MET A 141 -1.89 -1.41 5.74
N LEU A 142 -0.96 -2.04 6.46
CA LEU A 142 -1.10 -2.42 7.87
C LEU A 142 -0.56 -1.31 8.78
N SER A 143 -1.38 -0.89 9.73
CA SER A 143 -1.00 -0.06 10.87
C SER A 143 -1.35 -0.76 12.18
N LEU A 144 -0.38 -0.85 13.10
CA LEU A 144 -0.57 -1.48 14.40
C LEU A 144 -0.59 -0.44 15.51
N SER A 145 -1.64 -0.48 16.33
CA SER A 145 -1.78 0.31 17.55
C SER A 145 -1.66 -0.57 18.79
N LYS A 146 -1.00 -0.05 19.82
CA LYS A 146 -0.80 -0.71 21.11
C LYS A 146 -1.58 0.04 22.17
N ILE A 147 -2.42 -0.68 22.89
CA ILE A 147 -3.27 -0.14 23.96
C ILE A 147 -2.81 -0.76 25.28
N ARG A 148 -2.63 0.08 26.32
CA ARG A 148 -2.29 -0.38 27.67
C ARG A 148 -3.49 -0.18 28.59
N LEU A 149 -4.01 -1.26 29.16
CA LEU A 149 -5.16 -1.27 30.06
C LEU A 149 -4.80 -2.04 31.33
N GLU A 150 -4.77 -1.37 32.49
CA GLU A 150 -4.59 -2.02 33.81
C GLU A 150 -3.40 -3.00 33.87
N GLY A 151 -2.28 -2.66 33.22
CA GLY A 151 -1.08 -3.51 33.17
C GLY A 151 -1.08 -4.60 32.09
N ARG A 152 -2.19 -4.75 31.35
CA ARG A 152 -2.29 -5.60 30.16
C ARG A 152 -2.06 -4.77 28.91
N ILE A 153 -1.45 -5.40 27.92
CA ILE A 153 -1.31 -4.82 26.58
C ILE A 153 -2.37 -5.47 25.69
N ALA A 154 -2.98 -4.70 24.82
CA ALA A 154 -3.82 -5.18 23.72
C ALA A 154 -3.30 -4.53 22.44
N TYR A 155 -3.60 -5.15 21.30
CA TYR A 155 -3.24 -4.57 20.00
C TYR A 155 -4.47 -4.43 19.13
N THR A 156 -4.47 -3.37 18.33
CA THR A 156 -5.46 -3.16 17.27
C THR A 156 -4.72 -2.98 15.96
N ALA A 157 -5.03 -3.84 15.00
CA ALA A 157 -4.58 -3.73 13.62
C ALA A 157 -5.64 -3.02 12.78
N PHE A 158 -5.20 -2.04 11.99
CA PHE A 158 -5.96 -1.42 10.93
C PHE A 158 -5.32 -1.85 9.61
N VAL A 159 -6.11 -2.40 8.69
CA VAL A 159 -5.62 -2.81 7.38
C VAL A 159 -6.52 -2.22 6.30
N LYS A 160 -5.97 -1.25 5.56
CA LYS A 160 -6.60 -0.73 4.35
C LYS A 160 -6.25 -1.65 3.18
N ASN A 161 -7.25 -2.13 2.44
CA ASN A 161 -7.01 -2.83 1.19
C ASN A 161 -6.47 -1.82 0.16
N VAL A 162 -5.25 -2.06 -0.34
CA VAL A 162 -4.56 -1.21 -1.31
C VAL A 162 -4.25 -1.94 -2.61
N GLN A 163 -5.00 -3.01 -2.91
CA GLN A 163 -4.79 -3.81 -4.12
C GLN A 163 -4.90 -2.97 -5.39
N GLY A 164 -5.89 -2.07 -5.47
CA GLY A 164 -6.07 -1.20 -6.63
C GLY A 164 -4.94 -0.17 -6.78
N GLU A 165 -4.48 0.42 -5.67
CA GLU A 165 -3.33 1.32 -5.67
C GLU A 165 -2.04 0.59 -6.09
N HIS A 166 -1.84 -0.65 -5.63
CA HIS A 166 -0.69 -1.47 -6.02
C HIS A 166 -0.72 -1.83 -7.52
N GLU A 167 -1.86 -2.29 -8.04
CA GLU A 167 -2.01 -2.62 -9.47
C GLU A 167 -1.79 -1.41 -10.39
N SER A 168 -2.27 -0.23 -9.97
CA SER A 168 -2.07 1.02 -10.70
C SER A 168 -0.59 1.43 -10.74
N ARG A 169 0.13 1.26 -9.62
CA ARG A 169 1.58 1.49 -9.56
C ARG A 169 2.34 0.54 -10.48
N ASP A 170 2.08 -0.77 -10.40
CA ASP A 170 2.73 -1.77 -11.25
C ASP A 170 2.50 -1.48 -12.74
N THR A 171 1.27 -1.09 -13.11
CA THR A 171 0.92 -0.72 -14.48
C THR A 171 1.70 0.51 -14.94
N THR A 172 1.80 1.52 -14.08
CA THR A 172 2.54 2.76 -14.35
C THR A 172 4.04 2.48 -14.53
N ASP A 173 4.62 1.66 -13.66
CA ASP A 173 6.03 1.24 -13.75
C ASP A 173 6.30 0.45 -15.03
N GLY A 174 5.40 -0.47 -15.40
CA GLY A 174 5.47 -1.21 -16.66
C GLY A 174 5.44 -0.28 -17.89
N ALA A 175 4.52 0.69 -17.90
CA ALA A 175 4.42 1.66 -18.99
C ALA A 175 5.66 2.55 -19.10
N MET A 176 6.20 3.04 -17.98
CA MET A 176 7.43 3.83 -17.96
C MET A 176 8.63 3.04 -18.52
N ASN A 177 8.78 1.78 -18.12
CA ASN A 177 9.84 0.90 -18.64
C ASN A 177 9.70 0.66 -20.15
N ALA A 178 8.48 0.48 -20.66
CA ALA A 178 8.22 0.33 -22.09
C ALA A 178 8.58 1.60 -22.88
N VAL A 179 8.29 2.79 -22.34
CA VAL A 179 8.69 4.06 -22.94
C VAL A 179 10.21 4.19 -22.96
N LEU A 180 10.91 3.90 -21.86
CA LEU A 180 12.38 3.94 -21.82
C LEU A 180 13.03 2.99 -22.84
N ALA A 181 12.50 1.77 -22.97
CA ALA A 181 12.96 0.81 -23.95
C ALA A 181 12.78 1.34 -25.39
N SER A 182 11.60 1.89 -25.71
CA SER A 182 11.34 2.50 -27.02
C SER A 182 12.25 3.71 -27.28
N SER A 183 12.45 4.59 -26.30
CA SER A 183 13.36 5.74 -26.42
C SER A 183 14.80 5.31 -26.69
N ASN A 184 15.28 4.23 -26.06
CA ASN A 184 16.61 3.67 -26.36
C ASN A 184 16.71 3.16 -27.80
N GLN A 185 15.70 2.45 -28.29
CA GLN A 185 15.66 1.97 -29.67
C GLN A 185 15.63 3.14 -30.67
N ILE A 186 14.82 4.17 -30.41
CA ILE A 186 14.78 5.37 -31.25
C ILE A 186 16.16 6.05 -31.28
N GLY A 187 16.81 6.22 -30.13
CA GLY A 187 18.16 6.81 -30.07
C GLY A 187 19.19 6.03 -30.89
N GLN A 188 19.14 4.69 -30.88
CA GLN A 188 20.00 3.86 -31.73
C GLN A 188 19.75 4.09 -33.22
N ILE A 189 18.48 4.12 -33.64
CA ILE A 189 18.10 4.37 -35.04
C ILE A 189 18.59 5.76 -35.47
N VAL A 190 18.40 6.76 -34.63
CA VAL A 190 18.80 8.15 -34.90
C VAL A 190 20.31 8.30 -34.99
N SER A 191 21.08 7.57 -34.16
CA SER A 191 22.54 7.49 -34.28
C SER A 191 22.98 6.95 -35.64
N VAL A 192 22.35 5.88 -36.11
CA VAL A 192 22.62 5.32 -37.45
C VAL A 192 22.29 6.33 -38.55
N ILE A 193 21.20 7.09 -38.40
CA ILE A 193 20.85 8.15 -39.37
C ILE A 193 21.91 9.27 -39.40
N ASP A 194 22.42 9.71 -38.25
CA ASP A 194 23.49 10.72 -38.19
C ASP A 194 24.78 10.22 -38.83
N GLU A 195 25.13 8.94 -38.62
CA GLU A 195 26.27 8.29 -39.28
C GLU A 195 26.10 8.23 -40.81
N ILE A 196 24.93 7.83 -41.30
CA ILE A 196 24.62 7.80 -42.74
C ILE A 196 24.69 9.22 -43.33
N ALA A 197 24.18 10.22 -42.62
CA ALA A 197 24.24 11.62 -43.04
C ALA A 197 25.69 12.10 -43.12
N ALA A 198 26.53 11.79 -42.13
CA ALA A 198 27.95 12.12 -42.14
C ALA A 198 28.69 11.48 -43.31
N GLN A 199 28.44 10.19 -43.58
CA GLN A 199 29.01 9.47 -44.73
C GLN A 199 28.56 10.08 -46.07
N THR A 200 27.28 10.41 -46.20
CA THR A 200 26.72 11.04 -47.40
C THR A 200 27.35 12.42 -47.65
N ASN A 201 27.58 13.19 -46.58
CA ASN A 201 28.26 14.48 -46.66
C ASN A 201 29.74 14.35 -47.11
N LEU A 202 30.44 13.28 -46.70
CA LEU A 202 31.80 13.00 -47.18
C LEU A 202 31.81 12.54 -48.65
N LEU A 203 30.86 11.69 -49.05
CA LEU A 203 30.70 11.24 -50.43
C LEU A 203 30.42 12.40 -51.38
N SER A 204 29.55 13.33 -51.00
CA SER A 204 29.24 14.51 -51.81
C SER A 204 30.41 15.49 -51.89
N LEU A 205 31.21 15.61 -50.83
CA LEU A 205 32.47 16.38 -50.88
C LEU A 205 33.45 15.79 -51.90
N ASN A 206 33.64 14.46 -51.89
CA ASN A 206 34.50 13.79 -52.88
C ASN A 206 33.98 13.99 -54.31
N ALA A 207 32.67 13.88 -54.52
CA ALA A 207 32.04 14.13 -55.82
C ALA A 207 32.24 15.59 -56.28
N ALA A 208 32.16 16.56 -55.38
CA ALA A 208 32.42 17.97 -55.69
C ALA A 208 33.88 18.21 -56.11
N ILE A 209 34.84 17.54 -55.46
CA ILE A 209 36.28 17.61 -55.82
C ILE A 209 36.50 17.04 -57.22
N GLU A 210 35.93 15.86 -57.52
CA GLU A 210 36.11 15.22 -58.82
C GLU A 210 35.41 16.02 -59.94
N ALA A 211 34.24 16.60 -59.64
CA ALA A 211 33.55 17.51 -60.56
C ALA A 211 34.38 18.77 -60.88
N ALA A 212 35.04 19.36 -59.88
CA ALA A 212 35.97 20.48 -60.10
C ALA A 212 37.17 20.07 -60.96
N ARG A 213 37.67 18.84 -60.76
CA ARG A 213 38.80 18.28 -61.52
C ARG A 213 38.46 18.02 -62.99
N ALA A 214 37.21 17.66 -63.29
CA ALA A 214 36.71 17.43 -64.64
C ALA A 214 36.41 18.73 -65.43
N GLY A 215 36.54 19.91 -64.81
CA GLY A 215 36.35 21.20 -65.48
C GLY A 215 34.93 21.37 -66.03
N GLU A 216 34.80 21.83 -67.28
CA GLU A 216 33.49 22.07 -67.91
C GLU A 216 32.62 20.81 -68.00
N ALA A 217 33.21 19.62 -68.11
CA ALA A 217 32.47 18.35 -68.15
C ALA A 217 31.86 17.97 -66.79
N GLY A 218 32.38 18.52 -65.68
CA GLY A 218 31.93 18.24 -64.31
C GLY A 218 30.86 19.19 -63.78
N ARG A 219 30.49 20.25 -64.53
CA ARG A 219 29.59 21.32 -64.04
C ARG A 219 28.25 20.83 -63.53
N GLY A 220 27.61 19.90 -64.24
CA GLY A 220 26.34 19.30 -63.82
C GLY A 220 26.47 18.43 -62.56
N PHE A 221 27.57 17.67 -62.45
CA PHE A 221 27.87 16.86 -61.27
C PHE A 221 28.17 17.72 -60.03
N ALA A 222 28.81 18.88 -60.20
CA ALA A 222 29.08 19.80 -59.10
C ALA A 222 27.79 20.31 -58.43
N VAL A 223 26.75 20.61 -59.22
CA VAL A 223 25.45 21.06 -58.69
C VAL A 223 24.76 19.96 -57.88
N VAL A 224 24.76 18.73 -58.40
CA VAL A 224 24.18 17.58 -57.69
C VAL A 224 24.94 17.29 -56.40
N ALA A 225 26.27 17.36 -56.43
CA ALA A 225 27.10 17.16 -55.24
C ALA A 225 26.80 18.19 -54.14
N ASP A 226 26.63 19.47 -54.49
CA ASP A 226 26.27 20.52 -53.52
C ASP A 226 24.88 20.28 -52.90
N GLU A 227 23.89 19.85 -53.70
CA GLU A 227 22.55 19.57 -53.22
C GLU A 227 22.50 18.37 -52.27
N VAL A 228 23.19 17.28 -52.61
CA VAL A 228 23.33 16.10 -51.74
C VAL A 228 24.03 16.47 -50.44
N ARG A 229 25.05 17.33 -50.49
CA ARG A 229 25.76 17.82 -49.30
C ARG A 229 24.83 18.61 -48.38
N LYS A 230 24.03 19.54 -48.91
CA LYS A 230 23.04 20.29 -48.13
C LYS A 230 22.01 19.37 -47.48
N LEU A 231 21.51 18.40 -48.23
CA LEU A 231 20.56 17.41 -47.71
C LEU A 231 21.16 16.60 -46.56
N ALA A 232 22.38 16.10 -46.73
CA ALA A 232 23.10 15.35 -45.71
C ALA A 232 23.35 16.18 -44.43
N SER A 233 23.77 17.44 -44.58
CA SER A 233 23.93 18.36 -43.45
C SER A 233 22.62 18.58 -42.70
N ARG A 234 21.52 18.77 -43.43
CA ARG A 234 20.17 18.93 -42.84
C ARG A 234 19.72 17.66 -42.11
N SER A 235 19.96 16.48 -42.69
CA SER A 235 19.66 15.19 -42.05
C SER A 235 20.43 15.00 -40.75
N SER A 236 21.72 15.35 -40.71
CA SER A 236 22.53 15.29 -39.48
C SER A 236 22.00 16.23 -38.40
N SER A 237 21.62 17.46 -38.77
CA SER A 237 21.02 18.41 -37.83
C SER A 237 19.72 17.86 -37.22
N SER A 238 18.81 17.35 -38.05
CA SER A 238 17.55 16.76 -37.58
C SER A 238 17.77 15.52 -36.72
N ALA A 239 18.74 14.67 -37.06
CA ALA A 239 19.08 13.52 -36.23
C ALA A 239 19.54 13.96 -34.83
N LYS A 240 20.40 14.98 -34.73
CA LYS A 240 20.84 15.53 -33.44
C LYS A 240 19.70 16.12 -32.61
N GLU A 241 18.77 16.83 -33.24
CA GLU A 241 17.56 17.35 -32.57
C GLU A 241 16.69 16.22 -32.00
N ILE A 242 16.45 15.15 -32.79
CA ILE A 242 15.67 14.00 -32.32
C ILE A 242 16.38 13.29 -31.17
N ASN A 243 17.70 13.12 -31.24
CA ASN A 243 18.47 12.54 -30.12
C ASN A 243 18.33 13.38 -28.84
N GLY A 244 18.35 14.71 -28.95
CA GLY A 244 18.07 15.60 -27.81
C GLY A 244 16.70 15.36 -27.19
N LEU A 245 15.65 15.23 -28.01
CA LEU A 245 14.29 14.93 -27.53
C LEU A 245 14.18 13.55 -26.89
N VAL A 246 14.90 12.56 -27.41
CA VAL A 246 14.98 11.21 -26.84
C VAL A 246 15.61 11.25 -25.44
N ASP A 247 16.72 11.97 -25.28
CA ASP A 247 17.40 12.10 -23.99
C ASP A 247 16.56 12.88 -22.98
N GLU A 248 15.88 13.95 -23.40
CA GLU A 248 14.94 14.68 -22.56
C GLU A 248 13.79 13.77 -22.09
N THR A 249 13.26 12.93 -22.98
CA THR A 249 12.20 11.96 -22.63
C THR A 249 12.68 10.98 -21.56
N LYS A 250 13.89 10.44 -21.69
CA LYS A 250 14.48 9.53 -20.68
C LYS A 250 14.65 10.23 -19.33
N GLN A 251 15.09 11.48 -19.33
CA GLN A 251 15.24 12.25 -18.10
C GLN A 251 13.88 12.47 -17.42
N ARG A 252 12.86 12.89 -18.17
CA ARG A 252 11.50 13.11 -17.64
C ARG A 252 10.90 11.84 -17.02
N ILE A 253 11.09 10.68 -17.64
CA ILE A 253 10.64 9.40 -17.06
C ILE A 253 11.40 9.08 -15.76
N SER A 254 12.71 9.34 -15.71
CA SER A 254 13.52 9.13 -14.51
C SER A 254 13.07 10.04 -13.35
N GLU A 255 12.76 11.30 -13.64
CA GLU A 255 12.21 12.25 -12.66
C GLU A 255 10.81 11.82 -12.17
N LEU A 256 9.97 11.32 -13.07
CA LEU A 256 8.65 10.77 -12.72
C LEU A 256 8.78 9.56 -11.79
N ALA A 257 9.67 8.61 -12.12
CA ALA A 257 9.92 7.43 -11.29
C ALA A 257 10.41 7.81 -9.88
N ASN A 258 11.33 8.77 -9.78
CA ASN A 258 11.80 9.28 -8.48
C ASN A 258 10.69 9.96 -7.69
N SER A 259 9.78 10.67 -8.37
CA SER A 259 8.65 11.36 -7.72
C SER A 259 7.63 10.34 -7.17
N LEU A 260 7.36 9.27 -7.91
CA LEU A 260 6.50 8.18 -7.46
C LEU A 260 7.09 7.43 -6.26
N GLN A 261 8.39 7.17 -6.25
CA GLN A 261 9.06 6.55 -5.10
C GLN A 261 8.94 7.37 -3.81
N ARG A 262 9.01 8.71 -3.91
CA ARG A 262 8.82 9.61 -2.76
C ARG A 262 7.39 9.63 -2.23
N LEU A 263 6.39 9.34 -3.07
CA LEU A 263 4.99 9.24 -2.64
C LEU A 263 4.67 7.90 -1.96
N SER A 264 5.48 6.87 -2.20
CA SER A 264 5.33 5.54 -1.60
C SER A 264 6.09 5.33 -0.28
N GLY A 265 7.01 6.24 0.07
CA GLY A 265 7.83 6.18 1.30
C GLY A 265 7.34 7.15 2.37
#